data_AF-A0A0D3JIM2-F1
#
_entry.id   AF-A0A0D3JIM2-F1
#
_cell.length_a   1.000
_cell.length_b   1.000
_cell.length_c   1.000
_cell.angle_alpha   90.00
_cell.angle_beta   90.00
_cell.angle_gamma   90.00
#
_symmetry.space_group_name_H-M   'P 1'
#
loop_
_entity.id
_entity.type
_entity.pdbx_description
1 polymer ?
#
loop_
_entity_poly.entity_id
_entity_poly.type
_entity_poly.pdbx_seq_one_letter_code
_entity_poly.pdbx_strand_id
1 'polypeptide(L)'
;ALTKGGSSLNYHWQEVSSPSSGHHVALASGFDFVVLQDRSDIPSRCCYTDQDEDFEASTRALVQLDAAIKEAGATTVLYQTWGRRGSLNRPPYFQSFLPMNDAVEEGYRRYASLITTDGRAPIIAPVGSAFELVYGADRDLWYRLYDRDATHPSALGTYLAAIVVYASITGLSPDGLPSALGISGAEAELLQGKAAEALASV
;
A
#
# COMPACT_ATOMS: atom_id res chain seq x y z
N ALA A 1 12.80 -8.18 2.55
CA ALA A 1 11.45 -7.83 3.02
C ALA A 1 10.96 -8.91 3.98
N LEU A 2 10.28 -8.53 5.07
CA LEU A 2 9.74 -9.47 6.06
C LEU A 2 8.21 -9.56 5.92
N THR A 3 7.79 -10.33 4.92
CA THR A 3 6.39 -10.42 4.48
C THR A 3 5.83 -11.82 4.73
N LYS A 4 4.55 -11.89 5.07
CA LYS A 4 3.79 -13.15 5.19
C LYS A 4 2.39 -12.93 4.62
N GLY A 5 1.93 -13.84 3.76
CA GLY A 5 0.61 -13.73 3.14
C GLY A 5 -0.50 -13.69 4.19
N GLY A 6 -1.42 -12.73 4.05
CA GLY A 6 -2.55 -12.55 4.97
C GLY A 6 -2.22 -11.89 6.31
N SER A 7 -0.97 -11.49 6.55
CA SER A 7 -0.59 -10.74 7.76
C SER A 7 -1.14 -9.32 7.78
N SER A 8 -1.50 -8.86 8.97
CA SER A 8 -1.93 -7.49 9.24
C SER A 8 -0.85 -6.67 9.94
N LEU A 9 -1.06 -5.37 10.11
CA LEU A 9 -0.19 -4.53 10.93
C LEU A 9 -0.12 -5.03 12.38
N ASN A 10 -1.22 -5.58 12.93
CA ASN A 10 -1.21 -6.19 14.25
C ASN A 10 -0.25 -7.39 14.34
N TYR A 11 -0.19 -8.23 13.31
CA TYR A 11 0.82 -9.30 13.24
C TYR A 11 2.24 -8.71 13.23
N HIS A 12 2.49 -7.70 12.40
CA HIS A 12 3.83 -7.09 12.30
C HIS A 12 4.27 -6.43 13.61
N TRP A 13 3.35 -5.82 14.37
CA TRP A 13 3.64 -5.31 15.70
C TRP A 13 3.98 -6.42 16.70
N GLN A 14 3.27 -7.55 16.69
CA GLN A 14 3.60 -8.70 17.53
C GLN A 14 5.01 -9.25 17.24
N GLU A 15 5.42 -9.25 15.97
CA GLU A 15 6.79 -9.63 15.61
C GLU A 15 7.78 -8.57 16.11
N VAL A 16 7.58 -7.27 15.82
CA VAL A 16 8.50 -6.20 16.28
C VAL A 16 8.64 -6.16 17.81
N SER A 17 7.58 -6.45 18.56
CA SER A 17 7.59 -6.49 20.03
C SER A 17 8.20 -7.76 20.61
N SER A 18 8.51 -8.77 19.80
CA SER A 18 9.18 -9.99 20.20
C SER A 18 10.70 -9.89 19.95
N PRO A 19 11.55 -9.81 21.00
CA PRO A 19 12.99 -9.51 20.84
C PRO A 19 13.78 -10.49 19.98
N SER A 20 13.30 -11.73 19.80
CA SER A 20 13.94 -12.75 18.98
C SER A 20 13.41 -12.85 17.55
N SER A 21 12.41 -12.04 17.17
CA SER A 21 11.85 -12.09 15.83
C SER A 21 12.77 -11.46 14.80
N GLY A 22 12.60 -11.87 13.54
CA GLY A 22 13.29 -11.24 12.42
C GLY A 22 12.91 -9.76 12.27
N HIS A 23 11.66 -9.38 12.57
CA HIS A 23 11.20 -7.98 12.48
C HIS A 23 11.87 -7.09 13.51
N HIS A 24 12.00 -7.55 14.75
CA HIS A 24 12.68 -6.82 15.80
C HIS A 24 14.16 -6.60 15.46
N VAL A 25 14.86 -7.67 15.08
CA VAL A 25 16.28 -7.61 14.71
C VAL A 25 16.50 -6.71 13.49
N ALA A 26 15.64 -6.81 12.47
CA ALA A 26 15.74 -5.97 11.29
C ALA A 26 15.55 -4.49 11.62
N LEU A 27 14.49 -4.13 12.36
CA LEU A 27 14.23 -2.74 12.71
C LEU A 27 15.37 -2.13 13.53
N ALA A 28 15.93 -2.90 14.48
CA ALA A 28 17.07 -2.49 15.28
C ALA A 28 18.38 -2.37 14.48
N SER A 29 18.48 -3.01 13.32
CA SER A 29 19.67 -2.93 12.45
C SER A 29 19.75 -1.62 11.65
N GLY A 30 18.70 -0.80 11.67
CA GLY A 30 18.64 0.52 11.05
C GLY A 30 18.08 0.51 9.62
N PHE A 31 17.19 1.47 9.35
CA PHE A 31 16.64 1.77 8.03
C PHE A 31 16.37 3.27 7.91
N ASP A 32 16.46 3.84 6.71
CA ASP A 32 15.99 5.21 6.46
C ASP A 32 14.46 5.27 6.36
N PHE A 33 13.86 4.22 5.76
CA PHE A 33 12.43 4.10 5.52
C PHE A 33 11.94 2.71 5.90
N VAL A 34 10.75 2.65 6.51
CA VAL A 34 10.04 1.39 6.79
C VAL A 34 8.69 1.43 6.10
N VAL A 35 8.53 0.59 5.08
CA VAL A 35 7.30 0.48 4.30
C VAL A 35 6.34 -0.50 4.97
N LEU A 36 5.17 0.00 5.37
CA LEU A 36 4.12 -0.75 6.03
C LEU A 36 2.95 -1.00 5.07
N GLN A 37 2.57 -2.27 4.95
CA GLN A 37 1.40 -2.72 4.21
C GLN A 37 0.51 -3.52 5.16
N ASP A 38 -0.75 -3.14 5.28
CA ASP A 38 -1.75 -3.92 6.02
C ASP A 38 -2.45 -4.92 5.10
N ARG A 39 -3.04 -5.99 5.64
CA ARG A 39 -3.75 -7.00 4.87
C ARG A 39 -4.76 -6.33 3.93
N SER A 40 -4.71 -6.66 2.64
CA SER A 40 -5.39 -5.92 1.53
C SER A 40 -6.84 -5.49 1.76
N ASP A 41 -7.61 -6.21 2.58
CA ASP A 41 -9.00 -5.89 2.90
C ASP A 41 -9.17 -5.01 4.15
N ILE A 42 -8.25 -5.04 5.11
CA ILE A 42 -8.43 -4.37 6.41
C ILE A 42 -8.56 -2.86 6.26
N PRO A 43 -7.73 -2.14 5.49
CA PRO A 43 -7.89 -0.70 5.32
C PRO A 43 -9.28 -0.30 4.85
N SER A 44 -9.87 -1.08 3.93
CA SER A 44 -11.23 -0.83 3.41
C SER A 44 -12.32 -0.91 4.48
N ARG A 45 -12.08 -1.64 5.58
CA ARG A 45 -13.08 -1.88 6.63
C ARG A 45 -13.40 -0.66 7.49
N CYS A 46 -12.59 0.40 7.41
CA CYS A 46 -12.81 1.72 8.02
C CYS A 46 -14.22 2.28 7.84
N CYS A 47 -14.86 1.88 6.76
CA CYS A 47 -15.87 2.66 6.09
C CYS A 47 -17.22 1.94 6.02
N TYR A 48 -17.27 0.71 6.56
CA TYR A 48 -18.47 -0.11 6.61
C TYR A 48 -19.14 -0.11 7.97
N THR A 49 -18.35 0.01 9.03
CA THR A 49 -18.80 0.07 10.41
C THR A 49 -17.80 0.87 11.23
N ASP A 50 -18.28 1.56 12.27
CA ASP A 50 -17.44 2.30 13.20
C ASP A 50 -16.72 1.38 14.22
N GLN A 51 -16.95 0.05 14.15
CA GLN A 51 -16.51 -0.92 15.16
C GLN A 51 -15.87 -2.18 14.57
N ASP A 52 -15.14 -2.10 13.45
CA ASP A 52 -14.47 -3.27 12.87
C ASP A 52 -13.22 -3.65 13.69
N GLU A 53 -13.24 -4.84 14.31
CA GLU A 53 -12.17 -5.28 15.21
C GLU A 53 -10.80 -5.41 14.54
N ASP A 54 -10.74 -5.85 13.28
CA ASP A 54 -9.48 -6.01 12.52
C ASP A 54 -8.89 -4.64 12.16
N PHE A 55 -9.73 -3.69 11.74
CA PHE A 55 -9.33 -2.31 11.49
C PHE A 55 -8.80 -1.65 12.77
N GLU A 56 -9.56 -1.75 13.87
CA GLU A 56 -9.19 -1.20 15.16
C GLU A 56 -7.93 -1.85 15.77
N ALA A 57 -7.70 -3.13 15.54
CA ALA A 57 -6.45 -3.77 15.92
C ALA A 57 -5.27 -3.21 15.12
N SER A 58 -5.47 -2.94 13.84
CA SER A 58 -4.43 -2.43 12.95
C SER A 58 -4.13 -0.94 13.19
N THR A 59 -5.13 -0.12 13.54
CA THR A 59 -4.92 1.28 13.98
C THR A 59 -4.06 1.35 15.25
N ARG A 60 -4.36 0.53 16.26
CA ARG A 60 -3.56 0.45 17.49
C ARG A 60 -2.13 -0.02 17.22
N ALA A 61 -1.99 -1.06 16.41
CA ALA A 61 -0.68 -1.61 16.04
C ALA A 61 0.15 -0.60 15.23
N LEU A 62 -0.49 0.16 14.33
CA LEU A 62 0.18 1.19 13.54
C LEU A 62 0.83 2.26 14.42
N VAL A 63 0.13 2.75 15.45
CA VAL A 63 0.68 3.74 16.39
C VAL A 63 1.93 3.20 17.10
N GLN A 64 1.92 1.92 17.48
CA GLN A 64 3.06 1.28 18.12
C GLN A 64 4.23 1.05 17.15
N LEU A 65 3.93 0.58 15.93
CA LEU A 65 4.92 0.39 14.87
C LEU A 65 5.61 1.71 14.53
N ASP A 66 4.83 2.76 14.34
CA ASP A 66 5.33 4.08 14.00
C ASP A 66 6.21 4.69 15.11
N ALA A 67 5.85 4.47 16.38
CA ALA A 67 6.70 4.84 17.51
C ALA A 67 8.04 4.10 17.51
N ALA A 68 8.04 2.79 17.23
CA ALA A 68 9.25 1.98 17.15
C ALA A 68 10.12 2.36 15.93
N ILE A 69 9.50 2.66 14.79
CA ILE A 69 10.16 3.14 13.57
C ILE A 69 10.84 4.50 13.84
N LYS A 70 10.14 5.41 14.52
CA LYS A 70 10.69 6.69 14.96
C LYS A 70 11.88 6.52 15.90
N GLU A 71 11.79 5.63 16.88
CA GLU A 71 12.89 5.35 17.81
C GLU A 71 14.14 4.80 17.08
N ALA A 72 13.93 3.99 16.03
CA ALA A 72 14.98 3.51 15.14
C ALA A 72 15.53 4.58 14.18
N GLY A 73 15.02 5.81 14.21
CA GLY A 73 15.45 6.92 13.36
C GLY A 73 14.95 6.86 11.91
N ALA A 74 13.95 6.01 11.64
CA ALA A 74 13.41 5.78 10.30
C ALA A 74 12.13 6.58 10.04
N THR A 75 11.78 6.72 8.75
CA THR A 75 10.51 7.32 8.30
C THR A 75 9.49 6.23 7.94
N THR A 76 8.29 6.35 8.49
CA THR A 76 7.17 5.46 8.14
C THR A 76 6.65 5.78 6.73
N VAL A 77 6.53 4.75 5.88
CA VAL A 77 5.90 4.83 4.57
C VAL A 77 4.68 3.91 4.57
N LEU A 78 3.50 4.45 4.35
CA LEU A 78 2.25 3.71 4.20
C LEU A 78 2.08 3.28 2.74
N TYR A 79 2.12 1.98 2.50
CA TYR A 79 1.88 1.40 1.18
C TYR A 79 0.37 1.30 0.93
N GLN A 80 -0.24 2.39 0.45
CA GLN A 80 -1.66 2.42 0.09
C GLN A 80 -1.93 1.44 -1.06
N THR A 81 -2.44 0.26 -0.70
CA THR A 81 -2.77 -0.82 -1.64
C THR A 81 -3.98 -0.46 -2.52
N TRP A 82 -4.43 -1.39 -3.35
CA TRP A 82 -5.50 -1.22 -4.32
C TRP A 82 -6.76 -2.02 -3.96
N GLY A 83 -7.90 -1.60 -4.53
CA GLY A 83 -9.10 -2.42 -4.61
C GLY A 83 -8.88 -3.70 -5.42
N ARG A 84 -9.58 -4.78 -5.07
CA ARG A 84 -9.60 -6.04 -5.85
C ARG A 84 -10.47 -5.86 -7.09
N ARG A 85 -10.31 -6.67 -8.16
CA ARG A 85 -11.22 -6.57 -9.32
C ARG A 85 -12.68 -6.90 -8.96
N GLY A 86 -12.88 -7.59 -7.85
CA GLY A 86 -14.18 -7.91 -7.28
C GLY A 86 -14.65 -9.33 -7.56
N SER A 87 -15.66 -9.77 -6.82
CA SER A 87 -16.36 -11.04 -7.06
C SER A 87 -17.78 -10.96 -6.51
N LEU A 88 -18.77 -11.44 -7.27
CA LEU A 88 -20.19 -11.42 -6.87
C LEU A 88 -20.47 -12.21 -5.58
N ASN A 89 -19.58 -13.12 -5.19
CA ASN A 89 -19.70 -13.92 -3.96
C ASN A 89 -19.11 -13.22 -2.72
N ARG A 90 -18.87 -11.91 -2.80
CA ARG A 90 -18.30 -11.11 -1.71
C ARG A 90 -19.33 -10.08 -1.21
N PRO A 91 -19.13 -9.55 0.02
CA PRO A 91 -19.89 -8.41 0.51
C PRO A 91 -19.95 -7.28 -0.54
N PRO A 92 -21.04 -6.50 -0.64
CA PRO A 92 -21.28 -5.52 -1.70
C PRO A 92 -20.09 -4.62 -2.06
N TYR A 93 -19.34 -4.18 -1.06
CA TYR A 93 -18.18 -3.31 -1.24
C TYR A 93 -16.92 -4.00 -1.81
N PHE A 94 -16.87 -5.33 -1.75
CA PHE A 94 -15.84 -6.17 -2.40
C PHE A 94 -16.31 -6.70 -3.76
N GLN A 95 -17.49 -6.31 -4.25
CA GLN A 95 -18.03 -6.82 -5.52
C GLN A 95 -17.40 -6.16 -6.74
N SER A 96 -16.83 -4.96 -6.59
CA SER A 96 -16.17 -4.24 -7.68
C SER A 96 -14.97 -3.44 -7.19
N PHE A 97 -14.12 -3.04 -8.14
CA PHE A 97 -12.87 -2.34 -7.88
C PHE A 97 -13.06 -0.98 -7.21
N LEU A 98 -13.83 -0.07 -7.83
CA LEU A 98 -13.89 1.33 -7.37
C LEU A 98 -14.34 1.47 -5.91
N PRO A 99 -15.46 0.87 -5.45
CA PRO A 99 -15.90 1.04 -4.06
C PRO A 99 -14.90 0.46 -3.04
N MET A 100 -14.21 -0.63 -3.40
CA MET A 100 -13.15 -1.15 -2.55
C MET A 100 -11.93 -0.23 -2.57
N ASN A 101 -11.54 0.28 -3.74
CA ASN A 101 -10.39 1.15 -3.88
C ASN A 101 -10.58 2.42 -3.03
N ASP A 102 -11.69 3.13 -3.23
CA ASP A 102 -12.07 4.32 -2.45
C ASP A 102 -11.96 4.08 -0.94
N ALA A 103 -12.47 2.94 -0.47
CA ALA A 103 -12.41 2.57 0.94
C ALA A 103 -10.98 2.24 1.42
N VAL A 104 -10.16 1.61 0.59
CA VAL A 104 -8.73 1.39 0.90
C VAL A 104 -8.00 2.72 1.02
N GLU A 105 -8.21 3.66 0.09
CA GLU A 105 -7.62 4.99 0.14
C GLU A 105 -8.02 5.73 1.41
N GLU A 106 -9.31 5.70 1.75
CA GLU A 106 -9.84 6.25 2.99
C GLU A 106 -9.19 5.63 4.23
N GLY A 107 -9.06 4.30 4.26
CA GLY A 107 -8.42 3.58 5.35
C GLY A 107 -6.97 4.01 5.58
N TYR A 108 -6.20 4.14 4.50
CA TYR A 108 -4.81 4.61 4.58
C TYR A 108 -4.72 6.10 4.95
N ARG A 109 -5.66 6.94 4.54
CA ARG A 109 -5.74 8.34 5.00
C ARG A 109 -6.03 8.41 6.50
N ARG A 110 -6.89 7.55 7.03
CA ARG A 110 -7.12 7.44 8.48
C ARG A 110 -5.87 6.95 9.20
N TYR A 111 -5.19 5.94 8.67
CA TYR A 111 -3.89 5.50 9.19
C TYR A 111 -2.88 6.62 9.25
N ALA A 112 -2.72 7.39 8.17
CA ALA A 112 -1.82 8.55 8.15
C ALA A 112 -2.19 9.58 9.22
N SER A 113 -3.47 9.88 9.38
CA SER A 113 -3.94 10.86 10.38
C SER A 113 -3.62 10.46 11.82
N LEU A 114 -3.61 9.16 12.13
CA LEU A 114 -3.32 8.65 13.48
C LEU A 114 -1.85 8.83 13.90
N ILE A 115 -0.93 8.81 12.94
CA ILE A 115 0.52 8.87 13.19
C ILE A 115 1.14 10.20 12.74
N THR A 116 0.32 11.11 12.22
CA THR A 116 0.72 12.49 11.95
C THR A 116 0.73 13.29 13.24
N THR A 117 1.85 13.95 13.50
CA THR A 117 2.11 14.76 14.69
C THR A 117 2.80 16.07 14.28
N ASP A 118 2.87 17.04 15.19
CA ASP A 118 3.58 18.29 14.93
C ASP A 118 5.04 18.00 14.52
N GLY A 119 5.39 18.35 13.29
CA GLY A 119 6.72 18.17 12.72
C GLY A 119 7.04 16.78 12.17
N ARG A 120 6.08 15.84 12.12
CA ARG A 120 6.29 14.51 11.52
C ARG A 120 5.00 13.91 10.98
N ALA A 121 5.02 13.57 9.69
CA ALA A 121 3.95 12.84 9.01
C ALA A 121 4.54 11.62 8.27
N PRO A 122 3.79 10.52 8.12
CA PRO A 122 4.22 9.42 7.28
C PRO A 122 4.16 9.82 5.80
N ILE A 123 4.93 9.13 4.97
CA ILE A 123 4.77 9.18 3.51
C ILE A 123 3.64 8.22 3.13
N ILE A 124 2.73 8.62 2.25
CA ILE A 124 1.78 7.70 1.60
C ILE A 124 2.32 7.38 0.20
N ALA A 125 2.45 6.09 -0.11
CA ALA A 125 2.71 5.60 -1.46
C ALA A 125 1.39 5.20 -2.14
N PRO A 126 0.81 6.04 -3.02
CA PRO A 126 -0.59 5.97 -3.47
C PRO A 126 -0.82 4.93 -4.58
N VAL A 127 -0.49 3.66 -4.32
CA VAL A 127 -0.56 2.63 -5.37
C VAL A 127 -2.01 2.33 -5.79
N GLY A 128 -2.97 2.35 -4.86
CA GLY A 128 -4.39 2.25 -5.18
C GLY A 128 -4.86 3.32 -6.16
N SER A 129 -4.43 4.57 -5.95
CA SER A 129 -4.79 5.70 -6.81
C SER A 129 -4.16 5.54 -8.20
N ALA A 130 -2.93 5.04 -8.27
CA ALA A 130 -2.31 4.71 -9.56
C ALA A 130 -3.06 3.59 -10.29
N PHE A 131 -3.54 2.55 -9.57
CA PHE A 131 -4.41 1.52 -10.15
C PHE A 131 -5.71 2.11 -10.69
N GLU A 132 -6.31 3.08 -9.99
CA GLU A 132 -7.52 3.77 -10.44
C GLU A 132 -7.29 4.68 -11.65
N LEU A 133 -6.13 5.32 -11.75
CA LEU A 133 -5.79 6.11 -12.93
C LEU A 133 -5.56 5.23 -14.16
N VAL A 134 -4.91 4.07 -13.99
CA VAL A 134 -4.87 3.05 -15.06
C VAL A 134 -6.28 2.55 -15.34
N TYR A 135 -7.13 2.43 -14.31
CA TYR A 135 -8.53 2.07 -14.48
C TYR A 135 -9.21 3.07 -15.43
N GLY A 136 -9.12 4.38 -15.19
CA GLY A 136 -9.75 5.38 -16.05
C GLY A 136 -9.19 5.43 -17.48
N ALA A 137 -7.90 5.10 -17.68
CA ALA A 137 -7.21 5.29 -18.96
C ALA A 137 -7.23 4.06 -19.88
N ASP A 138 -7.00 2.86 -19.36
CA ASP A 138 -6.91 1.62 -20.14
C ASP A 138 -7.47 0.43 -19.34
N ARG A 139 -8.68 0.02 -19.72
CA ARG A 139 -9.41 -1.07 -19.08
C ARG A 139 -8.72 -2.42 -19.20
N ASP A 140 -8.09 -2.68 -20.34
CA ASP A 140 -7.45 -3.96 -20.65
C ASP A 140 -6.09 -4.06 -19.94
N LEU A 141 -5.33 -2.97 -19.89
CA LEU A 141 -4.11 -2.92 -19.09
C LEU A 141 -4.43 -3.02 -17.59
N TRP A 142 -5.42 -2.27 -17.11
CA TRP A 142 -5.86 -2.36 -15.71
C TRP A 142 -6.23 -3.79 -15.34
N TYR A 143 -6.97 -4.50 -16.20
CA TYR A 143 -7.36 -5.89 -15.94
C TYR A 143 -6.14 -6.80 -15.77
N ARG A 144 -5.04 -6.52 -16.50
CA ARG A 144 -3.78 -7.25 -16.47
C ARG A 144 -2.84 -6.82 -15.35
N LEU A 145 -3.16 -5.79 -14.55
CA LEU A 145 -2.41 -5.47 -13.33
C LEU A 145 -2.55 -6.55 -12.25
N TYR A 146 -3.53 -7.43 -12.37
CA TYR A 146 -3.82 -8.48 -11.40
C TYR A 146 -3.36 -9.85 -11.90
N ASP A 147 -3.00 -10.71 -10.95
CA ASP A 147 -2.91 -12.14 -11.18
C ASP A 147 -4.32 -12.74 -11.37
N ARG A 148 -4.38 -14.03 -11.71
CA ARG A 148 -5.60 -14.79 -12.00
C ARG A 148 -6.62 -14.76 -10.86
N ASP A 149 -6.18 -14.57 -9.63
CA ASP A 149 -7.04 -14.54 -8.45
C ASP A 149 -7.76 -13.20 -8.22
N ALA A 150 -7.54 -12.22 -9.11
CA ALA A 150 -8.17 -10.89 -9.07
C ALA A 150 -7.87 -10.06 -7.80
N THR A 151 -6.87 -10.45 -7.02
CA THR A 151 -6.48 -9.82 -5.76
C THR A 151 -5.01 -9.41 -5.77
N HIS A 152 -4.12 -10.37 -6.03
CA HIS A 152 -2.68 -10.13 -6.06
C HIS A 152 -2.25 -9.42 -7.34
N PRO A 153 -1.13 -8.68 -7.31
CA PRO A 153 -0.64 -7.99 -8.49
C PRO A 153 0.05 -8.99 -9.44
N SER A 154 -0.08 -8.77 -10.75
CA SER A 154 0.76 -9.40 -11.76
C SER A 154 2.13 -8.71 -11.82
N ALA A 155 3.00 -9.11 -12.76
CA ALA A 155 4.24 -8.39 -13.03
C ALA A 155 4.02 -6.90 -13.36
N LEU A 156 2.95 -6.56 -14.10
CA LEU A 156 2.58 -5.16 -14.40
C LEU A 156 2.15 -4.41 -13.14
N GLY A 157 1.31 -5.04 -12.30
CA GLY A 157 0.88 -4.44 -11.03
C GLY A 157 2.03 -4.26 -10.05
N THR A 158 2.96 -5.24 -9.97
CA THR A 158 4.17 -5.15 -9.14
C THR A 158 5.09 -4.04 -9.64
N TYR A 159 5.25 -3.89 -10.95
CA TYR A 159 6.03 -2.80 -11.53
C TYR A 159 5.43 -1.44 -11.17
N LEU A 160 4.11 -1.26 -11.37
CA LEU A 160 3.42 -0.02 -10.99
C LEU A 160 3.59 0.29 -9.50
N ALA A 161 3.41 -0.69 -8.63
CA ALA A 161 3.62 -0.53 -7.20
C ALA A 161 5.06 -0.11 -6.85
N ALA A 162 6.05 -0.76 -7.48
CA ALA A 162 7.45 -0.48 -7.23
C ALA A 162 7.84 0.96 -7.61
N ILE A 163 7.40 1.44 -8.79
CA ILE A 163 7.74 2.79 -9.25
C ILE A 163 7.02 3.88 -8.42
N VAL A 164 5.80 3.61 -7.95
CA VAL A 164 5.09 4.51 -7.03
C VAL A 164 5.81 4.58 -5.69
N VAL A 165 6.15 3.45 -5.07
CA VAL A 165 6.89 3.42 -3.80
C VAL A 165 8.26 4.11 -3.94
N TYR A 166 8.98 3.83 -5.04
CA TYR A 166 10.25 4.47 -5.35
C TYR A 166 10.12 6.00 -5.39
N ALA A 167 9.16 6.51 -6.15
CA ALA A 167 8.99 7.94 -6.34
C ALA A 167 8.46 8.63 -5.07
N SER A 168 7.60 7.98 -4.29
CA SER A 168 7.16 8.47 -2.98
C SER A 168 8.31 8.63 -1.99
N ILE A 169 9.27 7.69 -1.98
CA ILE A 169 10.41 7.71 -1.06
C ILE A 169 11.49 8.70 -1.51
N THR A 170 11.78 8.72 -2.81
CA THR A 170 12.91 9.49 -3.35
C THR A 170 12.55 10.92 -3.76
N GLY A 171 11.27 11.20 -3.99
CA GLY A 171 10.80 12.44 -4.60
C GLY A 171 11.21 12.60 -6.08
N LEU A 172 11.79 11.55 -6.68
CA LEU A 172 12.19 11.55 -8.09
C LEU A 172 11.04 11.10 -9.00
N SER A 173 11.00 11.62 -10.22
CA SER A 173 9.98 11.22 -11.20
C SER A 173 10.10 9.72 -11.52
N PRO A 174 8.96 9.01 -11.65
CA PRO A 174 8.94 7.64 -12.18
C PRO A 174 9.15 7.60 -13.70
N ASP A 175 9.04 8.73 -14.41
CA ASP A 175 9.16 8.79 -15.87
C ASP A 175 10.56 8.38 -16.34
N GLY A 176 10.61 7.52 -17.36
CA GLY A 176 11.87 7.07 -17.96
C GLY A 176 12.61 6.01 -17.13
N LEU A 177 12.01 5.51 -16.04
CA LEU A 177 12.54 4.34 -15.33
C LEU A 177 12.63 3.12 -16.28
N PRO A 178 13.57 2.19 -16.04
CA PRO A 178 13.68 1.00 -16.88
C PRO A 178 12.45 0.10 -16.71
N SER A 179 11.94 -0.41 -17.84
CA SER A 179 10.90 -1.44 -17.83
C SER A 179 11.40 -2.75 -17.22
N ALA A 180 10.52 -3.48 -16.54
CA ALA A 180 10.83 -4.83 -16.07
C ALA A 180 10.72 -5.86 -17.20
N LEU A 181 11.36 -7.02 -17.02
CA LEU A 181 11.33 -8.11 -18.00
C LEU A 181 9.86 -8.54 -18.27
N GLY A 182 9.46 -8.56 -19.54
CA GLY A 182 8.12 -8.97 -19.95
C GLY A 182 7.07 -7.84 -19.95
N ILE A 183 7.47 -6.59 -19.68
CA ILE A 183 6.62 -5.40 -19.82
C ILE A 183 7.09 -4.61 -21.04
N SER A 184 6.17 -4.29 -21.97
CA SER A 184 6.52 -3.51 -23.15
C SER A 184 6.82 -2.05 -22.79
N GLY A 185 7.59 -1.36 -23.64
CA GLY A 185 7.92 0.05 -23.42
C GLY A 185 6.68 0.95 -23.30
N ALA A 186 5.67 0.73 -24.15
CA ALA A 186 4.43 1.51 -24.13
C ALA A 186 3.61 1.28 -22.85
N GLU A 187 3.56 0.04 -22.34
CA GLU A 187 2.91 -0.23 -21.06
C GLU A 187 3.68 0.40 -19.91
N ALA A 188 5.01 0.29 -19.91
CA ALA A 188 5.84 0.92 -18.89
C ALA A 188 5.64 2.44 -18.88
N GLU A 189 5.65 3.10 -20.04
CA GLU A 189 5.42 4.53 -20.19
C GLU A 189 4.05 4.96 -19.66
N LEU A 190 2.98 4.21 -20.00
CA LEU A 190 1.65 4.51 -19.47
C LEU A 190 1.61 4.37 -17.94
N LEU A 191 2.18 3.28 -17.40
CA LEU A 191 2.22 3.04 -15.95
C LEU A 191 3.04 4.09 -15.21
N GLN A 192 4.16 4.56 -15.78
CA GLN A 192 4.96 5.67 -15.24
C GLN A 192 4.15 6.96 -15.19
N GLY A 193 3.48 7.31 -16.28
CA GLY A 193 2.61 8.49 -16.32
C GLY A 193 1.50 8.42 -15.26
N LYS A 194 0.87 7.25 -15.06
CA LYS A 194 -0.16 7.08 -14.03
C LYS A 194 0.38 7.07 -12.61
N ALA A 195 1.61 6.60 -12.42
CA ALA A 195 2.32 6.75 -11.14
C ALA A 195 2.60 8.24 -10.84
N ALA A 196 3.08 9.01 -11.82
CA ALA A 196 3.36 10.44 -11.67
C ALA A 196 2.07 11.24 -11.35
N GLU A 197 0.97 10.96 -12.06
CA GLU A 197 -0.34 11.56 -11.79
C GLU A 197 -0.85 11.24 -10.37
N ALA A 198 -0.69 10.00 -9.89
CA ALA A 198 -1.09 9.60 -8.54
C ALA A 198 -0.32 10.37 -7.46
N LEU A 199 0.99 10.52 -7.63
CA LEU A 199 1.87 11.21 -6.67
C LEU A 199 1.57 12.71 -6.58
N ALA A 200 1.11 13.33 -7.66
CA ALA A 200 0.74 14.74 -7.68
C ALA A 200 -0.58 15.04 -6.95
N SER A 201 -1.33 14.00 -6.57
CA SER A 201 -2.68 14.11 -5.99
C SER A 201 -2.72 13.86 -4.47
N VAL A 202 -1.58 13.60 -3.83
CA VAL A 202 -1.45 13.25 -2.40
C VAL A 202 -0.93 14.41 -1.56
#